data_AF-A0A925ZC89-F1
#
_entry.id   AF-A0A925ZC89-F1
#
_cell.length_a   1.000
_cell.length_b   1.000
_cell.length_c   1.000
_cell.angle_alpha   90.00
_cell.angle_beta   90.00
_cell.angle_gamma   90.00
#
_symmetry.space_group_name_H-M   'P 1'
#
loop_
_entity.id
_entity.type
_entity.pdbx_description
1 polymer ?
#
loop_
_entity_poly.entity_id
_entity_poly.type
_entity_poly.pdbx_seq_one_letter_code
_entity_poly.pdbx_strand_id
1 'polypeptide(L)'
;MSIKKEKIKVFDMTCTSCQSRVERAVKKLDGVKSVMASFSGQSLTIEYDTELCNPQKIKTAVKAAGYSLSDSNNYKIVGIFIIVAAIILIGNASGGIDMTSRLNGATYFVLFIVGVLTSIHCVGMCGGIMLSQSINKESKSKFDSMKPAILYNAGRVVSYTILGGLVGALSSVLPISISAKAGLQIFAGLFMVVMGLNMSGFSVFRKLNLKLPWSACSIKNKPKAPFLVGMLNGLMPCGPLQTMQLYALGTGSAYKGALSMLIFSLGTVPLMLTFGALSGLISKGYTKTLLKFSGILVVVLGIIMGTRGLALAGVNMPTTASIMNNLMGHKTVSSAPATKPVIENGVQIIKMTADGAGYTPNALYVQKNMPVKWIIDGKALNSCNGQISVPSLNKQMTLKPGENVIEFTSKDKDINFSCGMGMIQGIIKVVDDIETVDKSKPDASIPAASSGMDCCGGGAATGTTPKTPQTPSIYGTDLSKATTESLIHKANVLGSLQTATINGIGYEFDPLIVVVTKGINLTLNIDLDKFDTPEGTFSILSSDSSKTITSFEGKKGIVKIDTSFNTSDMYPISKNDNIIGAIVVVDDLKNADLEKIRKDFIGG
;
A
#
# COMPACT_ATOMS: atom_id res chain seq x y z
N MET A 1 -55.26 27.54 -22.61
CA MET A 1 -54.14 27.25 -21.69
C MET A 1 -54.65 26.61 -20.40
N SER A 2 -54.83 25.29 -20.41
CA SER A 2 -55.08 24.53 -19.19
C SER A 2 -53.73 24.06 -18.62
N ILE A 3 -53.30 24.70 -17.54
CA ILE A 3 -52.02 24.37 -16.88
C ILE A 3 -52.27 23.22 -15.91
N LYS A 4 -51.57 22.11 -16.09
CA LYS A 4 -51.65 20.93 -15.21
C LYS A 4 -50.37 20.75 -14.43
N LYS A 5 -50.51 20.46 -13.14
CA LYS A 5 -49.41 20.03 -12.26
C LYS A 5 -49.44 18.52 -12.08
N GLU A 6 -48.32 17.86 -12.35
CA GLU A 6 -48.20 16.41 -12.24
C GLU A 6 -46.90 16.00 -11.56
N LYS A 7 -46.96 14.93 -10.76
CA LYS A 7 -45.81 14.33 -10.11
C LYS A 7 -45.58 12.93 -10.66
N ILE A 8 -44.42 12.72 -11.28
CA ILE A 8 -44.03 11.47 -11.94
C ILE A 8 -42.88 10.84 -11.15
N LYS A 9 -42.93 9.52 -10.95
CA LYS A 9 -41.80 8.77 -10.39
C LYS A 9 -40.69 8.64 -11.44
N VAL A 10 -39.49 9.04 -11.05
CA VAL A 10 -38.28 8.96 -11.89
C VAL A 10 -37.21 8.28 -11.06
N PHE A 11 -36.83 7.09 -11.49
CA PHE A 11 -35.89 6.22 -10.80
C PHE A 11 -34.45 6.40 -11.33
N ASP A 12 -33.49 5.94 -10.54
CA ASP A 12 -32.05 5.92 -10.82
C ASP A 12 -31.34 7.29 -10.84
N MET A 13 -31.97 8.32 -10.28
CA MET A 13 -31.25 9.55 -9.95
C MET A 13 -30.38 9.31 -8.71
N THR A 14 -29.06 9.38 -8.83
CA THR A 14 -28.13 9.09 -7.73
C THR A 14 -27.42 10.34 -7.18
N CYS A 15 -27.51 11.48 -7.87
CA CYS A 15 -26.87 12.72 -7.44
C CYS A 15 -27.64 13.97 -7.88
N THR A 16 -27.22 15.14 -7.39
CA THR A 16 -27.75 16.45 -7.79
C THR A 16 -27.56 16.75 -9.27
N SER A 17 -26.46 16.31 -9.88
CA SER A 17 -26.26 16.44 -11.33
C SER A 17 -27.23 15.58 -12.13
N CYS A 18 -27.61 14.40 -11.63
CA CYS A 18 -28.65 13.59 -12.24
C CYS A 18 -30.01 14.28 -12.21
N GLN A 19 -30.33 14.93 -11.09
CA GLN A 19 -31.53 15.75 -10.95
C GLN A 19 -31.54 16.89 -12.00
N SER A 20 -30.48 17.68 -12.07
CA SER A 20 -30.37 18.80 -13.02
C SER A 20 -30.44 18.35 -14.50
N ARG A 21 -29.94 17.15 -14.80
CA ARG A 21 -30.06 16.57 -16.14
C ARG A 21 -31.49 16.22 -16.51
N VAL A 22 -32.25 15.60 -15.61
CA VAL A 22 -33.69 15.33 -15.80
C VAL A 22 -34.44 16.64 -15.97
N GLU A 23 -34.17 17.62 -15.11
CA GLU A 23 -34.81 18.94 -15.19
C GLU A 23 -34.57 19.60 -16.54
N ARG A 24 -33.33 19.62 -17.03
CA ARG A 24 -32.98 20.21 -18.32
C ARG A 24 -33.65 19.49 -19.49
N ALA A 25 -33.67 18.17 -19.47
CA ALA A 25 -34.27 17.38 -20.55
C ALA A 25 -35.77 17.67 -20.69
N VAL A 26 -36.48 17.82 -19.58
CA VAL A 26 -37.92 18.08 -19.58
C VAL A 26 -38.22 19.56 -19.80
N LYS A 27 -37.39 20.47 -19.30
CA LYS A 27 -37.53 21.92 -19.53
C LYS A 27 -37.39 22.34 -20.99
N LYS A 28 -36.77 21.51 -21.84
CA LYS A 28 -36.65 21.72 -23.30
C LYS A 28 -37.92 21.40 -24.07
N LEU A 29 -38.92 20.78 -23.45
CA LEU A 29 -40.17 20.46 -24.12
C LEU A 29 -41.05 21.71 -24.21
N ASP A 30 -41.61 21.94 -25.38
CA ASP A 30 -42.58 23.01 -25.59
C ASP A 30 -43.81 22.80 -24.68
N GLY A 31 -44.27 23.88 -24.07
CA GLY A 31 -45.40 23.86 -23.13
C GLY A 31 -45.02 23.60 -21.66
N VAL A 32 -43.77 23.27 -21.33
CA VAL A 32 -43.34 23.13 -19.91
C VAL A 32 -43.08 24.51 -19.28
N LYS A 33 -43.78 24.82 -18.19
CA LYS A 33 -43.65 26.09 -17.45
C LYS A 33 -42.68 25.97 -16.27
N SER A 34 -42.78 24.89 -15.49
CA SER A 34 -41.92 24.66 -14.33
C SER A 34 -41.58 23.18 -14.19
N VAL A 35 -40.38 22.90 -13.69
CA VAL A 35 -39.85 21.55 -13.51
C VAL A 35 -38.97 21.52 -12.27
N MET A 36 -39.22 20.55 -11.39
CA MET A 36 -38.41 20.28 -10.20
C MET A 36 -38.25 18.78 -10.05
N ALA A 37 -37.02 18.28 -10.22
CA ALA A 37 -36.71 16.90 -9.92
C ALA A 37 -36.21 16.77 -8.47
N SER A 38 -36.28 15.57 -7.92
CA SER A 38 -35.73 15.24 -6.62
C SER A 38 -35.08 13.88 -6.69
N PHE A 39 -33.75 13.84 -6.58
CA PHE A 39 -33.04 12.56 -6.53
C PHE A 39 -33.31 11.81 -5.21
N SER A 40 -33.48 12.52 -4.09
CA SER A 40 -33.82 11.88 -2.81
C SER A 40 -35.22 11.27 -2.83
N GLY A 41 -36.19 11.95 -3.47
CA GLY A 41 -37.57 11.50 -3.60
C GLY A 41 -37.86 10.58 -4.80
N GLN A 42 -36.90 10.39 -5.70
CA GLN A 42 -37.06 9.68 -6.99
C GLN A 42 -38.33 10.17 -7.73
N SER A 43 -38.49 11.49 -7.81
CA SER A 43 -39.70 12.08 -8.39
C SER A 43 -39.39 13.36 -9.16
N LEU A 44 -40.22 13.65 -10.15
CA LEU A 44 -40.22 14.84 -10.96
C LEU A 44 -41.59 15.51 -10.83
N THR A 45 -41.62 16.77 -10.39
CA THR A 45 -42.82 17.61 -10.32
C THR A 45 -42.78 18.60 -11.47
N ILE A 46 -43.85 18.67 -12.25
CA ILE A 46 -43.89 19.40 -13.52
C ILE A 46 -45.18 20.20 -13.58
N GLU A 47 -45.10 21.42 -14.09
CA GLU A 47 -46.23 22.23 -14.49
C GLU A 47 -46.13 22.48 -15.99
N TYR A 48 -47.14 22.07 -16.76
CA TYR A 48 -47.11 22.16 -18.22
C TYR A 48 -48.50 22.47 -18.78
N ASP A 49 -48.51 23.07 -19.98
CA ASP A 49 -49.71 23.33 -20.76
C ASP A 49 -50.16 22.06 -21.49
N THR A 50 -51.38 21.60 -21.23
CA THR A 50 -51.92 20.36 -21.81
C THR A 50 -52.17 20.43 -23.32
N GLU A 51 -52.24 21.64 -23.91
CA GLU A 51 -52.42 21.82 -25.35
C GLU A 51 -51.10 21.60 -26.11
N LEU A 52 -49.96 21.92 -25.48
CA LEU A 52 -48.62 21.87 -26.10
C LEU A 52 -47.82 20.63 -25.70
N CYS A 53 -48.01 20.14 -24.47
CA CYS A 53 -47.26 19.03 -23.89
C CYS A 53 -48.19 17.96 -23.30
N ASN A 54 -47.73 16.71 -23.28
CA ASN A 54 -48.47 15.60 -22.68
C ASN A 54 -47.54 14.70 -21.84
N PRO A 55 -48.11 13.87 -20.92
CA PRO A 55 -47.32 12.99 -20.05
C PRO A 55 -46.40 12.04 -20.83
N GLN A 56 -46.79 11.59 -22.02
CA GLN A 56 -46.02 10.66 -22.83
C GLN A 56 -44.76 11.32 -23.38
N LYS A 57 -44.84 12.55 -23.90
CA LYS A 57 -43.66 13.34 -24.33
C LYS A 57 -42.68 13.54 -23.17
N ILE A 58 -43.20 13.86 -21.99
CA ILE A 58 -42.41 14.01 -20.76
C ILE A 58 -41.71 12.69 -20.40
N LYS A 59 -42.46 11.57 -20.36
CA LYS A 59 -41.92 10.24 -20.05
C LYS A 59 -40.85 9.82 -21.06
N THR A 60 -41.04 10.12 -22.33
CA THR A 60 -40.04 9.87 -23.40
C THR A 60 -38.79 10.73 -23.21
N ALA A 61 -38.93 12.01 -22.85
CA ALA A 61 -37.79 12.88 -22.56
C ALA A 61 -36.98 12.38 -21.35
N VAL A 62 -37.65 11.91 -20.29
CA VAL A 62 -36.98 11.29 -19.12
C VAL A 62 -36.23 10.01 -19.53
N LYS A 63 -36.83 9.14 -20.33
CA LYS A 63 -36.16 7.93 -20.86
C LYS A 63 -34.97 8.29 -21.76
N ALA A 64 -35.12 9.27 -22.65
CA ALA A 64 -34.06 9.76 -23.53
C ALA A 64 -32.91 10.45 -22.76
N ALA A 65 -33.20 10.97 -21.57
CA ALA A 65 -32.19 11.48 -20.64
C ALA A 65 -31.40 10.36 -19.95
N GLY A 66 -31.91 9.12 -19.95
CA GLY A 66 -31.27 7.92 -19.41
C GLY A 66 -31.84 7.43 -18.08
N TYR A 67 -33.03 7.86 -17.69
CA TYR A 67 -33.65 7.54 -16.39
C TYR A 67 -34.89 6.65 -16.54
N SER A 68 -35.13 5.81 -15.53
CA SER A 68 -36.22 4.84 -15.55
C SER A 68 -37.50 5.43 -14.94
N LEU A 69 -38.66 4.95 -15.37
CA LEU A 69 -39.97 5.31 -14.81
C LEU A 69 -40.60 4.17 -14.00
N SER A 70 -39.94 3.02 -14.00
CA SER A 70 -40.30 1.83 -13.23
C SER A 70 -39.21 1.55 -12.22
N ASP A 71 -39.58 0.96 -11.08
CA ASP A 71 -38.61 0.61 -10.04
C ASP A 71 -37.61 -0.40 -10.61
N SER A 72 -36.32 -0.17 -10.36
CA SER A 72 -35.27 -1.04 -10.88
C SER A 72 -35.05 -2.18 -9.90
N ASN A 73 -35.27 -3.43 -10.32
CA ASN A 73 -35.06 -4.58 -9.46
C ASN A 73 -33.61 -4.68 -8.94
N ASN A 74 -33.49 -4.96 -7.64
CA ASN A 74 -32.22 -5.02 -6.89
C ASN A 74 -31.29 -6.19 -7.30
N TYR A 75 -31.73 -7.17 -8.09
CA TYR A 75 -30.88 -8.32 -8.49
C TYR A 75 -29.65 -7.92 -9.31
N LYS A 76 -29.68 -6.79 -10.04
CA LYS A 76 -28.50 -6.29 -10.77
C LYS A 76 -27.37 -5.83 -9.84
N ILE A 77 -27.71 -5.41 -8.63
CA ILE A 77 -26.73 -5.02 -7.60
C ILE A 77 -26.02 -6.28 -7.07
N VAL A 78 -26.76 -7.37 -6.85
CA VAL A 78 -26.20 -8.67 -6.44
C VAL A 78 -25.17 -9.19 -7.45
N GLY A 79 -25.48 -9.11 -8.75
CA GLY A 79 -24.53 -9.47 -9.80
C GLY A 79 -23.24 -8.64 -9.78
N ILE A 80 -23.32 -7.35 -9.44
CA ILE A 80 -22.13 -6.50 -9.30
C ILE A 80 -21.31 -6.89 -8.06
N PHE A 81 -21.96 -7.23 -6.94
CA PHE A 81 -21.27 -7.73 -5.75
C PHE A 81 -20.47 -9.01 -6.05
N ILE A 82 -21.04 -9.93 -6.84
CA ILE A 82 -20.34 -11.15 -7.27
C ILE A 82 -19.11 -10.81 -8.12
N ILE A 83 -19.22 -9.87 -9.07
CA ILE A 83 -18.10 -9.44 -9.90
C ILE A 83 -17.00 -8.77 -9.06
N VAL A 84 -17.36 -7.86 -8.16
CA VAL A 84 -16.40 -7.17 -7.28
C VAL A 84 -15.71 -8.18 -6.37
N ALA A 85 -16.46 -9.12 -5.79
CA ALA A 85 -15.91 -10.19 -4.98
C ALA A 85 -14.97 -11.11 -5.77
N ALA A 86 -15.35 -11.47 -7.01
CA ALA A 86 -14.49 -12.26 -7.89
C ALA A 86 -13.18 -11.53 -8.20
N ILE A 87 -13.23 -10.22 -8.49
CA ILE A 87 -12.03 -9.39 -8.71
C ILE A 87 -11.13 -9.38 -7.46
N ILE A 88 -11.71 -9.24 -6.28
CA ILE A 88 -10.96 -9.24 -5.01
C ILE A 88 -10.35 -10.62 -4.73
N LEU A 89 -11.12 -11.70 -4.93
CA LEU A 89 -10.65 -13.07 -4.74
C LEU A 89 -9.53 -13.42 -5.72
N ILE A 90 -9.67 -13.04 -7.00
CA ILE A 90 -8.63 -13.21 -8.01
C ILE A 90 -7.39 -12.40 -7.63
N GLY A 91 -7.56 -11.15 -7.18
CA GLY A 91 -6.47 -10.31 -6.67
C GLY A 91 -5.71 -10.99 -5.52
N ASN A 92 -6.42 -11.57 -4.57
CA ASN A 92 -5.84 -12.31 -3.45
C ASN A 92 -5.12 -13.59 -3.91
N ALA A 93 -5.70 -14.33 -4.85
CA ALA A 93 -5.09 -15.54 -5.40
C ALA A 93 -3.86 -15.23 -6.27
N SER A 94 -3.79 -14.04 -6.86
CA SER A 94 -2.68 -13.60 -7.72
C SER A 94 -1.46 -13.05 -6.97
N GLY A 95 -1.46 -13.08 -5.62
CA GLY A 95 -0.30 -12.67 -4.80
C GLY A 95 0.04 -11.20 -4.98
N GLY A 96 -0.89 -10.31 -4.60
CA GLY A 96 -0.88 -8.85 -4.80
C GLY A 96 0.49 -8.17 -4.92
N ILE A 97 0.58 -7.20 -5.83
CA ILE A 97 1.80 -6.41 -6.06
C ILE A 97 2.11 -5.62 -4.79
N ASP A 98 3.18 -6.00 -4.11
CA ASP A 98 3.69 -5.28 -2.94
C ASP A 98 4.33 -3.95 -3.40
N MET A 99 3.50 -2.93 -3.53
CA MET A 99 3.87 -1.57 -3.93
C MET A 99 4.83 -0.96 -2.91
N THR A 100 4.71 -1.38 -1.65
CA THR A 100 5.52 -0.88 -0.54
C THR A 100 6.99 -1.22 -0.72
N SER A 101 7.30 -2.46 -1.10
CA SER A 101 8.69 -2.88 -1.37
C SER A 101 9.35 -2.04 -2.48
N ARG A 102 8.57 -1.58 -3.46
CA ARG A 102 9.04 -0.74 -4.57
C ARG A 102 9.18 0.74 -4.22
N LEU A 103 8.67 1.17 -3.06
CA LEU A 103 8.75 2.55 -2.59
C LEU A 103 9.98 2.82 -1.71
N ASN A 104 10.68 1.79 -1.24
CA ASN A 104 11.94 1.95 -0.51
C ASN A 104 13.04 2.47 -1.46
N GLY A 105 13.50 3.71 -1.25
CA GLY A 105 14.47 4.36 -2.15
C GLY A 105 13.91 4.71 -3.53
N ALA A 106 12.58 4.80 -3.67
CA ALA A 106 11.94 5.06 -4.95
C ALA A 106 12.40 6.38 -5.58
N THR A 107 12.82 6.29 -6.84
CA THR A 107 13.04 7.47 -7.67
C THR A 107 11.70 8.15 -7.98
N TYR A 108 11.75 9.44 -8.31
CA TYR A 108 10.56 10.16 -8.75
C TYR A 108 9.88 9.51 -9.97
N PHE A 109 10.64 8.83 -10.83
CA PHE A 109 10.09 8.04 -11.94
C PHE A 109 9.21 6.89 -11.43
N VAL A 110 9.66 6.16 -10.40
CA VAL A 110 8.83 5.11 -9.78
C VAL A 110 7.55 5.70 -9.21
N LEU A 111 7.61 6.84 -8.50
CA LEU A 111 6.40 7.50 -7.97
C LEU A 111 5.41 7.89 -9.08
N PHE A 112 5.90 8.32 -10.24
CA PHE A 112 5.07 8.60 -11.41
C PHE A 112 4.38 7.33 -11.94
N ILE A 113 5.13 6.25 -12.12
CA ILE A 113 4.58 4.96 -12.57
C ILE A 113 3.55 4.42 -11.57
N VAL A 114 3.83 4.54 -10.27
CA VAL A 114 2.87 4.23 -9.21
C VAL A 114 1.60 5.06 -9.36
N GLY A 115 1.71 6.36 -9.66
CA GLY A 115 0.58 7.22 -10.01
C GLY A 115 -0.22 6.70 -11.22
N VAL A 116 0.47 6.27 -12.28
CA VAL A 116 -0.16 5.71 -13.48
C VAL A 116 -0.91 4.42 -13.15
N LEU A 117 -0.31 3.48 -12.42
CA LEU A 117 -0.94 2.21 -12.08
C LEU A 117 -2.13 2.39 -11.12
N THR A 118 -2.00 3.27 -10.12
CA THR A 118 -3.08 3.58 -9.17
C THR A 118 -4.24 4.37 -9.79
N SER A 119 -4.05 4.94 -10.98
CA SER A 119 -5.10 5.67 -11.68
C SER A 119 -6.29 4.78 -12.09
N ILE A 120 -6.08 3.46 -12.25
CA ILE A 120 -7.15 2.48 -12.50
C ILE A 120 -8.15 2.50 -11.33
N HIS A 121 -7.64 2.51 -10.10
CA HIS A 121 -8.46 2.68 -8.90
C HIS A 121 -9.14 4.05 -8.86
N CYS A 122 -8.42 5.10 -9.26
CA CYS A 122 -9.00 6.44 -9.35
C CYS A 122 -10.18 6.48 -10.35
N VAL A 123 -10.16 5.72 -11.45
CA VAL A 123 -11.31 5.61 -12.39
C VAL A 123 -12.48 4.95 -11.70
N GLY A 124 -12.23 3.87 -10.96
CA GLY A 124 -13.26 3.18 -10.19
C GLY A 124 -13.94 4.07 -9.15
N MET A 125 -13.17 4.86 -8.39
CA MET A 125 -13.69 5.66 -7.27
C MET A 125 -13.96 7.13 -7.66
N CYS A 126 -12.90 7.87 -7.99
CA CYS A 126 -12.95 9.30 -8.30
C CYS A 126 -13.59 9.58 -9.68
N GLY A 127 -13.56 8.60 -10.60
CA GLY A 127 -14.12 8.71 -11.93
C GLY A 127 -15.62 8.99 -11.92
N GLY A 128 -16.39 8.36 -11.03
CA GLY A 128 -17.82 8.62 -10.88
C GLY A 128 -18.11 10.07 -10.44
N ILE A 129 -17.30 10.61 -9.54
CA ILE A 129 -17.38 12.00 -9.06
C ILE A 129 -17.05 12.95 -10.22
N MET A 130 -15.95 12.71 -10.93
CA MET A 130 -15.56 13.49 -12.09
C MET A 130 -16.66 13.50 -13.17
N LEU A 131 -17.25 12.35 -13.50
CA LEU A 131 -18.37 12.28 -14.45
C LEU A 131 -19.57 13.09 -13.97
N SER A 132 -19.91 13.03 -12.69
CA SER A 132 -21.03 13.78 -12.14
C SER A 132 -20.88 15.30 -12.33
N GLN A 133 -19.64 15.80 -12.39
CA GLN A 133 -19.32 17.21 -12.65
C GLN A 133 -19.36 17.56 -14.15
N SER A 134 -19.11 16.59 -15.04
CA SER A 134 -19.15 16.75 -16.50
C SER A 134 -20.55 16.65 -17.09
N ILE A 135 -21.49 15.96 -16.42
CA ILE A 135 -22.86 15.73 -16.91
C ILE A 135 -23.68 17.02 -17.10
N ASN A 136 -23.32 18.10 -16.41
CA ASN A 136 -24.12 19.33 -16.36
C ASN A 136 -23.83 20.37 -17.46
N LYS A 137 -22.95 20.12 -18.45
CA LYS A 137 -22.72 21.07 -19.56
C LYS A 137 -23.12 20.50 -20.92
N GLU A 138 -23.97 21.21 -21.65
CA GLU A 138 -24.12 20.98 -23.10
C GLU A 138 -22.91 21.61 -23.79
N SER A 139 -22.00 20.78 -24.30
CA SER A 139 -20.79 21.26 -24.97
C SER A 139 -21.08 21.53 -26.43
N LYS A 140 -20.77 22.76 -26.90
CA LYS A 140 -20.77 23.10 -28.33
C LYS A 140 -19.52 22.59 -29.06
N SER A 141 -18.45 22.18 -28.34
CA SER A 141 -17.17 21.69 -28.87
C SER A 141 -16.57 20.56 -28.01
N LYS A 142 -15.74 19.69 -28.61
CA LYS A 142 -15.00 18.60 -27.92
C LYS A 142 -14.05 19.12 -26.82
N PHE A 143 -13.59 20.36 -26.90
CA PHE A 143 -12.71 20.95 -25.88
C PHE A 143 -13.51 21.42 -24.64
N ASP A 144 -14.74 21.90 -24.86
CA ASP A 144 -15.64 22.33 -23.78
C ASP A 144 -16.16 21.15 -22.93
N SER A 145 -16.25 19.95 -23.52
CA SER A 145 -16.60 18.74 -22.78
C SER A 145 -15.47 18.22 -21.89
N MET A 146 -14.20 18.53 -22.21
CA MET A 146 -13.03 18.13 -21.41
C MET A 146 -12.69 19.11 -20.28
N LYS A 147 -13.14 20.37 -20.38
CA LYS A 147 -12.87 21.43 -19.38
C LYS A 147 -13.19 21.03 -17.92
N PRO A 148 -14.33 20.36 -17.61
CA PRO A 148 -14.61 19.92 -16.24
C PRO A 148 -13.62 18.87 -15.73
N ALA A 149 -13.16 17.95 -16.58
CA ALA A 149 -12.18 16.93 -16.23
C ALA A 149 -10.78 17.54 -15.99
N ILE A 150 -10.38 18.51 -16.81
CA ILE A 150 -9.13 19.26 -16.62
C ILE A 150 -9.15 20.02 -15.30
N LEU A 151 -10.22 20.79 -15.04
CA LEU A 151 -10.37 21.55 -13.80
C LEU A 151 -10.38 20.65 -12.56
N TYR A 152 -11.08 19.52 -12.62
CA TYR A 152 -11.12 18.54 -11.53
C TYR A 152 -9.74 17.97 -11.23
N ASN A 153 -9.00 17.50 -12.26
CA ASN A 153 -7.67 16.94 -12.05
C ASN A 153 -6.64 18.00 -11.63
N ALA A 154 -6.75 19.24 -12.12
CA ALA A 154 -5.92 20.34 -11.64
C ALA A 154 -6.14 20.60 -10.13
N GLY A 155 -7.41 20.60 -9.69
CA GLY A 155 -7.73 20.70 -8.25
C GLY A 155 -7.15 19.55 -7.44
N ARG A 156 -7.19 18.31 -7.96
CA ARG A 156 -6.61 17.13 -7.32
C ARG A 156 -5.10 17.25 -7.16
N VAL A 157 -4.39 17.59 -8.24
CA VAL A 157 -2.93 17.74 -8.23
C VAL A 157 -2.49 18.80 -7.22
N VAL A 158 -3.16 19.96 -7.22
CA VAL A 158 -2.89 21.03 -6.26
C VAL A 158 -3.11 20.55 -4.83
N SER A 159 -4.25 19.90 -4.55
CA SER A 159 -4.56 19.42 -3.20
C SER A 159 -3.62 18.34 -2.71
N TYR A 160 -3.26 17.37 -3.55
CA TYR A 160 -2.34 16.29 -3.18
C TYR A 160 -0.95 16.85 -2.89
N THR A 161 -0.49 17.81 -3.69
CA THR A 161 0.79 18.51 -3.50
C THR A 161 0.82 19.27 -2.17
N ILE A 162 -0.23 20.05 -1.88
CA ILE A 162 -0.33 20.80 -0.62
C ILE A 162 -0.35 19.85 0.57
N LEU A 163 -1.18 18.80 0.53
CA LEU A 163 -1.27 17.81 1.61
C LEU A 163 0.05 17.05 1.78
N GLY A 164 0.75 16.70 0.70
CA GLY A 164 2.08 16.12 0.75
C GLY A 164 3.09 17.01 1.44
N GLY A 165 3.06 18.31 1.15
CA GLY A 165 3.91 19.28 1.82
C GLY A 165 3.59 19.46 3.30
N LEU A 166 2.30 19.53 3.65
CA LEU A 166 1.86 19.62 5.04
C LEU A 166 2.24 18.37 5.83
N VAL A 167 1.97 17.18 5.29
CA VAL A 167 2.29 15.90 5.95
C VAL A 167 3.80 15.70 6.04
N GLY A 168 4.56 16.00 4.97
CA GLY A 168 6.02 15.97 4.99
C GLY A 168 6.65 17.02 5.91
N ALA A 169 5.94 18.10 6.24
CA ALA A 169 6.35 19.05 7.29
C ALA A 169 6.01 18.50 8.69
N LEU A 170 4.84 17.90 8.87
CA LEU A 170 4.35 17.38 10.15
C LEU A 170 5.21 16.25 10.72
N SER A 171 5.95 15.52 9.87
CA SER A 171 6.88 14.46 10.30
C SER A 171 7.98 14.94 11.24
N SER A 172 8.34 16.24 11.21
CA SER A 172 9.41 16.78 12.06
C SER A 172 8.94 17.20 13.45
N VAL A 173 7.62 17.26 13.71
CA VAL A 173 7.09 17.94 14.90
C VAL A 173 6.07 17.16 15.74
N LEU A 174 5.39 16.12 15.23
CA LEU A 174 4.31 15.47 15.99
C LEU A 174 4.18 13.95 15.75
N PRO A 175 4.42 13.10 16.77
CA PRO A 175 3.90 11.73 16.78
C PRO A 175 2.39 11.77 17.10
N ILE A 176 1.55 11.57 16.09
CA ILE A 176 0.08 11.45 16.28
C ILE A 176 -0.21 10.17 17.08
N SER A 177 -1.04 10.28 18.13
CA SER A 177 -1.42 9.14 18.97
C SER A 177 -2.14 8.04 18.17
N ILE A 178 -1.93 6.78 18.56
CA ILE A 178 -2.56 5.62 17.92
C ILE A 178 -4.09 5.73 17.94
N SER A 179 -4.66 6.15 19.08
CA SER A 179 -6.11 6.32 19.24
C SER A 179 -6.69 7.37 18.29
N ALA A 180 -5.96 8.46 18.03
CA ALA A 180 -6.37 9.48 17.06
C ALA A 180 -6.31 8.95 15.62
N LYS A 181 -5.24 8.22 15.26
CA LYS A 181 -5.12 7.57 13.94
C LYS A 181 -6.24 6.54 13.72
N ALA A 182 -6.50 5.70 14.71
CA ALA A 182 -7.57 4.71 14.70
C ALA A 182 -8.94 5.38 14.53
N GLY A 183 -9.25 6.39 15.36
CA GLY A 183 -10.51 7.13 15.30
C GLY A 183 -10.74 7.79 13.93
N LEU A 184 -9.70 8.41 13.36
CA LEU A 184 -9.79 9.02 12.03
C LEU A 184 -10.05 7.99 10.93
N GLN A 185 -9.35 6.85 10.93
CA GLN A 185 -9.56 5.78 9.94
C GLN A 185 -10.95 5.13 10.07
N ILE A 186 -11.44 4.89 11.29
CA ILE A 186 -12.78 4.35 11.55
C ILE A 186 -13.84 5.32 11.04
N PHE A 187 -13.74 6.59 11.41
CA PHE A 187 -14.67 7.63 10.96
C PHE A 187 -14.69 7.74 9.44
N ALA A 188 -13.51 7.79 8.83
CA ALA A 188 -13.34 7.85 7.40
C ALA A 188 -13.90 6.61 6.68
N GLY A 189 -13.73 5.41 7.25
CA GLY A 189 -14.24 4.15 6.70
C GLY A 189 -15.75 4.11 6.73
N LEU A 190 -16.34 4.47 7.87
CA LEU A 190 -17.79 4.60 8.03
C LEU A 190 -18.38 5.64 7.05
N PHE A 191 -17.73 6.80 6.92
CA PHE A 191 -18.15 7.84 5.97
C PHE A 191 -18.13 7.32 4.53
N MET A 192 -17.08 6.62 4.12
CA MET A 192 -17.00 6.00 2.79
C MET A 192 -18.09 4.95 2.56
N VAL A 193 -18.40 4.12 3.55
CA VAL A 193 -19.50 3.14 3.46
C VAL A 193 -20.83 3.83 3.23
N VAL A 194 -21.15 4.87 4.01
CA VAL A 194 -22.39 5.64 3.86
C VAL A 194 -22.47 6.30 2.47
N MET A 195 -21.37 6.92 2.02
CA MET A 195 -21.30 7.57 0.71
C MET A 195 -21.45 6.55 -0.44
N GLY A 196 -20.75 5.41 -0.36
CA GLY A 196 -20.83 4.34 -1.34
C GLY A 196 -22.23 3.75 -1.46
N LEU A 197 -22.90 3.46 -0.33
CA LEU A 197 -24.28 2.97 -0.30
C LEU A 197 -25.28 3.97 -0.90
N ASN A 198 -25.06 5.28 -0.68
CA ASN A 198 -25.85 6.34 -1.31
C ASN A 198 -25.67 6.33 -2.84
N MET A 199 -24.41 6.25 -3.32
CA MET A 199 -24.09 6.18 -4.75
C MET A 199 -24.61 4.90 -5.44
N SER A 200 -24.62 3.77 -4.74
CA SER A 200 -25.17 2.50 -5.24
C SER A 200 -26.70 2.50 -5.35
N GLY A 201 -27.37 3.50 -4.78
CA GLY A 201 -28.81 3.74 -4.94
C GLY A 201 -29.69 3.16 -3.82
N PHE A 202 -29.12 2.77 -2.67
CA PHE A 202 -29.90 2.29 -1.54
C PHE A 202 -30.78 3.40 -0.96
N SER A 203 -32.08 3.12 -0.85
CA SER A 203 -33.11 4.11 -0.54
C SER A 203 -32.98 4.74 0.85
N VAL A 204 -32.53 3.96 1.84
CA VAL A 204 -32.36 4.37 3.24
C VAL A 204 -31.29 5.46 3.39
N PHE A 205 -30.19 5.37 2.63
CA PHE A 205 -29.04 6.27 2.76
C PHE A 205 -29.13 7.54 1.89
N ARG A 206 -30.14 7.65 1.02
CA ARG A 206 -30.39 8.86 0.20
C ARG A 206 -30.79 10.09 1.03
N LYS A 207 -31.28 9.92 2.26
CA LYS A 207 -31.64 11.03 3.16
C LYS A 207 -30.43 11.56 3.95
N LEU A 208 -29.40 10.73 4.14
CA LEU A 208 -28.16 11.03 4.89
C LEU A 208 -27.14 11.82 4.07
N ASN A 209 -27.58 12.83 3.31
CA ASN A 209 -26.62 13.73 2.68
C ASN A 209 -26.08 14.67 3.75
N LEU A 210 -24.86 14.41 4.24
CA LEU A 210 -24.09 15.41 4.98
C LEU A 210 -23.90 16.61 4.05
N LYS A 211 -24.73 17.63 4.22
CA LYS A 211 -24.52 18.92 3.58
C LYS A 211 -23.26 19.49 4.20
N LEU A 212 -22.17 19.53 3.44
CA LEU A 212 -20.92 20.15 3.89
C LEU A 212 -21.22 21.58 4.40
N PRO A 213 -20.56 22.09 5.45
CA PRO A 213 -20.86 23.38 6.06
C PRO A 213 -20.77 24.57 5.07
N TRP A 214 -20.01 24.42 3.98
CA TRP A 214 -19.95 25.39 2.89
C TRP A 214 -21.13 25.32 1.90
N SER A 215 -22.16 24.51 2.15
CA SER A 215 -23.42 24.48 1.38
C SER A 215 -24.20 25.79 1.45
N ALA A 216 -23.89 26.66 2.42
CA ALA A 216 -24.37 28.04 2.50
C ALA A 216 -23.69 28.97 1.48
N CYS A 217 -22.51 28.59 0.95
CA CYS A 217 -21.92 29.26 -0.21
C CYS A 217 -22.63 28.77 -1.47
N SER A 218 -23.36 29.68 -2.12
CA SER A 218 -24.09 29.47 -3.38
C SER A 218 -23.15 29.22 -4.58
N ILE A 219 -22.45 28.08 -4.57
CA ILE A 219 -21.51 27.62 -5.62
C ILE A 219 -22.24 26.75 -6.65
N LYS A 220 -23.52 26.43 -6.42
CA LYS A 220 -24.40 25.80 -7.41
C LYS A 220 -24.43 26.70 -8.66
N ASN A 221 -23.77 26.26 -9.74
CA ASN A 221 -23.65 26.88 -11.07
C ASN A 221 -22.40 27.73 -11.39
N LYS A 222 -21.35 27.77 -10.55
CA LYS A 222 -20.11 28.50 -10.95
C LYS A 222 -19.18 27.64 -11.83
N PRO A 223 -18.52 28.21 -12.86
CA PRO A 223 -17.60 27.49 -13.76
C PRO A 223 -16.37 26.87 -13.05
N LYS A 224 -16.11 27.24 -11.78
CA LYS A 224 -15.02 26.73 -10.94
C LYS A 224 -15.40 25.52 -10.08
N ALA A 225 -16.65 25.06 -10.09
CA ALA A 225 -17.10 23.96 -9.24
C ALA A 225 -16.30 22.64 -9.41
N PRO A 226 -15.91 22.20 -10.63
CA PRO A 226 -15.08 20.99 -10.78
C PRO A 226 -13.72 21.10 -10.10
N PHE A 227 -13.08 22.28 -10.16
CA PHE A 227 -11.80 22.53 -9.51
C PHE A 227 -11.89 22.44 -7.98
N LEU A 228 -12.91 23.06 -7.39
CA LEU A 228 -13.12 22.98 -5.93
C LEU A 228 -13.39 21.55 -5.46
N VAL A 229 -14.21 20.79 -6.21
CA VAL A 229 -14.44 19.36 -5.92
C VAL A 229 -13.14 18.57 -6.05
N GLY A 230 -12.30 18.88 -7.04
CA GLY A 230 -10.95 18.32 -7.16
C GLY A 230 -10.06 18.65 -5.96
N MET A 231 -10.10 19.89 -5.46
CA MET A 231 -9.35 20.28 -4.26
C MET A 231 -9.79 19.51 -3.02
N LEU A 232 -11.10 19.33 -2.83
CA LEU A 232 -11.64 18.57 -1.70
C LEU A 232 -11.33 17.07 -1.80
N ASN A 233 -11.07 16.55 -3.00
CA ASN A 233 -10.75 15.14 -3.20
C ASN A 233 -9.40 14.74 -2.59
N GLY A 234 -8.47 15.66 -2.35
CA GLY A 234 -7.24 15.35 -1.59
C GLY A 234 -7.51 14.97 -0.13
N LEU A 235 -8.64 15.40 0.42
CA LEU A 235 -9.05 15.02 1.76
C LEU A 235 -9.76 13.65 1.78
N MET A 236 -9.97 13.02 0.62
CA MET A 236 -10.57 11.68 0.58
C MET A 236 -9.54 10.63 0.99
N PRO A 237 -9.79 9.87 2.05
CA PRO A 237 -8.88 8.84 2.51
C PRO A 237 -9.02 7.62 1.61
N CYS A 238 -8.14 7.47 0.61
CA CYS A 238 -8.04 6.25 -0.18
C CYS A 238 -6.69 5.57 0.03
N GLY A 239 -6.65 4.23 -0.08
CA GLY A 239 -5.45 3.41 0.17
C GLY A 239 -4.19 3.94 -0.52
N PRO A 240 -4.18 4.13 -1.86
CA PRO A 240 -2.99 4.66 -2.54
C PRO A 240 -2.54 6.03 -2.02
N LEU A 241 -3.49 6.93 -1.72
CA LEU A 241 -3.17 8.25 -1.20
C LEU A 241 -2.62 8.16 0.22
N GLN A 242 -3.10 7.25 1.06
CA GLN A 242 -2.57 7.00 2.40
C GLN A 242 -1.12 6.50 2.34
N THR A 243 -0.83 5.53 1.47
CA THR A 243 0.54 5.02 1.28
C THR A 243 1.47 6.13 0.83
N MET A 244 1.04 6.97 -0.12
CA MET A 244 1.84 8.11 -0.55
C MET A 244 1.96 9.20 0.52
N GLN A 245 0.93 9.42 1.35
CA GLN A 245 0.98 10.39 2.45
C GLN A 245 2.00 9.94 3.50
N LEU A 246 2.14 8.63 3.69
CA LEU A 246 3.14 8.07 4.58
C LEU A 246 4.54 8.07 3.97
N TYR A 247 4.65 7.85 2.66
CA TYR A 247 5.90 8.12 1.96
C TYR A 247 6.31 9.59 2.15
N ALA A 248 5.39 10.54 1.94
CA ALA A 248 5.61 11.96 2.15
C ALA A 248 6.00 12.29 3.60
N LEU A 249 5.32 11.68 4.58
CA LEU A 249 5.68 11.76 6.01
C LEU A 249 7.11 11.22 6.25
N GLY A 250 7.46 10.10 5.61
CA GLY A 250 8.80 9.49 5.70
C GLY A 250 9.92 10.34 5.09
N THR A 251 9.59 11.31 4.23
CA THR A 251 10.61 12.21 3.64
C THR A 251 11.19 13.21 4.63
N GLY A 252 10.54 13.47 5.76
CA GLY A 252 11.02 14.42 6.77
C GLY A 252 11.01 15.90 6.34
N SER A 253 10.56 16.22 5.14
CA SER A 253 10.67 17.55 4.54
C SER A 253 9.40 17.94 3.78
N ALA A 254 8.91 19.15 4.05
CA ALA A 254 7.77 19.73 3.33
C ALA A 254 7.99 19.74 1.81
N TYR A 255 9.20 20.09 1.38
CA TYR A 255 9.53 20.16 -0.05
C TYR A 255 9.55 18.77 -0.70
N LYS A 256 10.24 17.81 -0.09
CA LYS A 256 10.31 16.44 -0.62
C LYS A 256 8.93 15.79 -0.62
N GLY A 257 8.16 15.92 0.46
CA GLY A 257 6.79 15.43 0.55
C GLY A 257 5.84 16.03 -0.49
N ALA A 258 5.92 17.34 -0.73
CA ALA A 258 5.14 18.01 -1.78
C ALA A 258 5.53 17.52 -3.18
N LEU A 259 6.83 17.43 -3.48
CA LEU A 259 7.34 16.99 -4.78
C LEU A 259 6.97 15.53 -5.07
N SER A 260 7.08 14.65 -4.08
CA SER A 260 6.67 13.25 -4.20
C SER A 260 5.18 13.13 -4.53
N MET A 261 4.32 13.90 -3.84
CA MET A 261 2.89 13.91 -4.12
C MET A 261 2.51 14.54 -5.46
N LEU A 262 3.23 15.58 -5.87
CA LEU A 262 3.05 16.21 -7.18
C LEU A 262 3.26 15.18 -8.29
N ILE A 263 4.39 14.47 -8.23
CA ILE A 263 4.79 13.52 -9.28
C ILE A 263 3.86 12.30 -9.30
N PHE A 264 3.52 11.77 -8.12
CA PHE A 264 2.48 10.74 -7.98
C PHE A 264 1.15 11.20 -8.58
N SER A 265 0.68 12.41 -8.22
CA SER A 265 -0.60 12.91 -8.71
C SER A 265 -0.58 13.16 -10.21
N LEU A 266 0.52 13.64 -10.78
CA LEU A 266 0.70 13.80 -12.22
C LEU A 266 0.62 12.46 -12.95
N GLY A 267 1.15 11.38 -12.38
CA GLY A 267 0.99 10.02 -12.91
C GLY A 267 -0.48 9.60 -13.03
N THR A 268 -1.37 10.11 -12.17
CA THR A 268 -2.81 9.77 -12.24
C THR A 268 -3.58 10.53 -13.33
N VAL A 269 -3.04 11.65 -13.83
CA VAL A 269 -3.74 12.57 -14.73
C VAL A 269 -4.02 11.98 -16.11
N PRO A 270 -3.08 11.31 -16.81
CA PRO A 270 -3.31 10.81 -18.17
C PRO A 270 -4.53 9.90 -18.27
N LEU A 271 -4.64 8.90 -17.38
CA LEU A 271 -5.73 7.93 -17.42
C LEU A 271 -7.07 8.55 -16.98
N MET A 272 -7.04 9.48 -16.01
CA MET A 272 -8.23 10.27 -15.62
C MET A 272 -8.74 11.15 -16.76
N LEU A 273 -7.86 11.86 -17.46
CA LEU A 273 -8.26 12.71 -18.59
C LEU A 273 -8.78 11.85 -19.75
N THR A 274 -8.13 10.73 -20.04
CA THR A 274 -8.61 9.76 -21.03
C THR A 274 -9.99 9.23 -20.67
N PHE A 275 -10.21 8.84 -19.41
CA PHE A 275 -11.52 8.42 -18.94
C PHE A 275 -12.55 9.55 -19.03
N GLY A 276 -12.18 10.79 -18.72
CA GLY A 276 -13.03 11.97 -18.89
C GLY A 276 -13.41 12.23 -20.36
N ALA A 277 -12.45 12.12 -21.29
CA ALA A 277 -12.68 12.28 -22.72
C ALA A 277 -13.59 11.16 -23.28
N LEU A 278 -13.30 9.91 -22.91
CA LEU A 278 -14.08 8.74 -23.31
C LEU A 278 -15.47 8.72 -22.66
N SER A 279 -15.65 9.36 -21.50
CA SER A 279 -16.94 9.37 -20.80
C SER A 279 -18.07 9.99 -21.61
N GLY A 280 -17.77 10.91 -22.53
CA GLY A 280 -18.74 11.47 -23.47
C GLY A 280 -19.21 10.49 -24.55
N LEU A 281 -18.42 9.45 -24.85
CA LEU A 281 -18.74 8.38 -25.80
C LEU A 281 -19.49 7.21 -25.14
N ILE A 282 -19.46 7.13 -23.81
CA ILE A 282 -20.17 6.10 -23.05
C ILE A 282 -21.68 6.36 -23.14
N SER A 283 -22.44 5.36 -23.57
CA SER A 283 -23.90 5.50 -23.72
C SER A 283 -24.56 5.87 -22.39
N LYS A 284 -25.63 6.66 -22.46
CA LYS A 284 -26.35 7.21 -21.29
C LYS A 284 -26.78 6.14 -20.27
N GLY A 285 -26.95 4.88 -20.69
CA GLY A 285 -27.30 3.75 -19.83
C GLY A 285 -26.13 3.16 -19.03
N TYR A 286 -24.89 3.21 -19.56
CA TYR A 286 -23.72 2.63 -18.91
C TYR A 286 -23.19 3.52 -17.77
N THR A 287 -23.34 4.84 -17.84
CA THR A 287 -22.95 5.76 -16.76
C THR A 287 -23.62 5.39 -15.43
N LYS A 288 -24.89 4.98 -15.48
CA LYS A 288 -25.67 4.55 -14.32
C LYS A 288 -25.09 3.27 -13.71
N THR A 289 -24.79 2.26 -14.53
CA THR A 289 -24.18 1.01 -14.07
C THR A 289 -22.80 1.26 -13.48
N LEU A 290 -22.00 2.13 -14.11
CA LEU A 290 -20.67 2.52 -13.66
C LEU A 290 -20.71 3.24 -12.30
N LEU A 291 -21.66 4.14 -12.08
CA LEU A 291 -21.85 4.79 -10.76
C LEU A 291 -22.28 3.80 -9.67
N LYS A 292 -23.14 2.81 -9.99
CA LYS A 292 -23.53 1.76 -9.04
C LYS A 292 -22.33 0.86 -8.67
N PHE A 293 -21.52 0.49 -9.67
CA PHE A 293 -20.27 -0.26 -9.49
C PHE A 293 -19.26 0.52 -8.64
N SER A 294 -19.04 1.80 -8.96
CA SER A 294 -18.19 2.71 -8.21
C SER A 294 -18.62 2.80 -6.74
N GLY A 295 -19.93 2.96 -6.47
CA GLY A 295 -20.47 2.97 -5.11
C GLY A 295 -20.18 1.69 -4.33
N ILE A 296 -20.34 0.51 -4.96
CA ILE A 296 -20.05 -0.78 -4.31
C ILE A 296 -18.55 -0.91 -3.99
N LEU A 297 -17.69 -0.51 -4.93
CA LEU A 297 -16.24 -0.49 -4.71
C LEU A 297 -15.88 0.43 -3.53
N VAL A 298 -16.48 1.62 -3.45
CA VAL A 298 -16.28 2.56 -2.32
C VAL A 298 -16.72 1.95 -1.00
N VAL A 299 -17.84 1.22 -0.95
CA VAL A 299 -18.29 0.51 0.26
C VAL A 299 -17.24 -0.50 0.71
N VAL A 300 -16.75 -1.34 -0.22
CA VAL A 300 -15.74 -2.35 0.12
C VAL A 300 -14.47 -1.71 0.66
N LEU A 301 -13.97 -0.65 0.00
CA LEU A 301 -12.80 0.10 0.47
C LEU A 301 -13.03 0.77 1.83
N GLY A 302 -14.24 1.27 2.07
CA GLY A 302 -14.66 1.82 3.36
C GLY A 302 -14.63 0.79 4.48
N ILE A 303 -15.11 -0.43 4.22
CA ILE A 303 -15.04 -1.55 5.17
C ILE A 303 -13.58 -1.91 5.44
N ILE A 304 -12.75 -2.10 4.40
CA ILE A 304 -11.32 -2.43 4.55
C ILE A 304 -10.63 -1.38 5.42
N MET A 305 -10.82 -0.10 5.12
CA MET A 305 -10.19 0.97 5.88
C MET A 305 -10.72 1.08 7.31
N GLY A 306 -12.01 0.85 7.53
CA GLY A 306 -12.59 0.77 8.88
C GLY A 306 -12.00 -0.37 9.70
N THR A 307 -11.78 -1.54 9.09
CA THR A 307 -11.14 -2.69 9.77
C THR A 307 -9.68 -2.41 10.14
N ARG A 308 -8.93 -1.66 9.31
CA ARG A 308 -7.57 -1.20 9.65
C ARG A 308 -7.57 -0.25 10.86
N GLY A 309 -8.54 0.66 10.92
CA GLY A 309 -8.73 1.54 12.07
C GLY A 309 -9.10 0.79 13.35
N LEU A 310 -9.93 -0.26 13.25
CA LEU A 310 -10.23 -1.16 14.37
C LEU A 310 -8.98 -1.90 14.85
N ALA A 311 -8.13 -2.36 13.94
CA ALA A 311 -6.88 -3.04 14.30
C ALA A 311 -5.92 -2.10 15.05
N LEU A 312 -5.81 -0.84 14.62
CA LEU A 312 -5.07 0.19 15.37
C LEU A 312 -5.67 0.45 16.76
N ALA A 313 -6.99 0.27 16.93
CA ALA A 313 -7.63 0.33 18.24
C ALA A 313 -7.48 -0.97 19.07
N GLY A 314 -6.78 -1.98 18.55
CA GLY A 314 -6.55 -3.26 19.21
C GLY A 314 -7.63 -4.32 18.95
N VAL A 315 -8.49 -4.10 17.96
CA VAL A 315 -9.55 -5.04 17.55
C VAL A 315 -9.17 -5.68 16.21
N ASN A 316 -8.62 -6.89 16.25
CA ASN A 316 -8.38 -7.69 15.05
C ASN A 316 -9.71 -8.34 14.61
N MET A 317 -10.31 -7.84 13.53
CA MET A 317 -11.47 -8.46 12.89
C MET A 317 -11.01 -9.46 11.83
N PRO A 318 -11.67 -10.63 11.69
CA PRO A 318 -11.42 -11.53 10.57
C PRO A 318 -11.61 -10.76 9.26
N THR A 319 -10.62 -10.84 8.36
CA THR A 319 -10.63 -10.11 7.08
C THR A 319 -11.87 -10.48 6.26
N THR A 320 -12.34 -9.58 5.39
CA THR A 320 -13.45 -9.86 4.46
C THR A 320 -13.22 -11.13 3.63
N ALA A 321 -11.95 -11.44 3.32
CA ALA A 321 -11.55 -12.69 2.68
C ALA A 321 -11.84 -13.93 3.55
N SER A 322 -11.57 -13.89 4.85
CA SER A 322 -11.87 -15.00 5.78
C SER A 322 -13.38 -15.21 5.99
N ILE A 323 -14.19 -14.14 6.01
CA ILE A 323 -15.65 -14.25 6.07
C ILE A 323 -16.20 -14.85 4.77
N MET A 324 -15.67 -14.42 3.62
CA MET A 324 -16.11 -14.91 2.31
C MET A 324 -15.68 -16.36 2.05
N ASN A 325 -14.49 -16.77 2.47
CA ASN A 325 -14.04 -18.16 2.41
C ASN A 325 -14.89 -19.08 3.29
N ASN A 326 -15.29 -18.61 4.48
CA ASN A 326 -16.25 -19.33 5.34
C ASN A 326 -17.64 -19.44 4.69
N LEU A 327 -18.13 -18.40 4.01
CA LEU A 327 -19.41 -18.42 3.29
C LEU A 327 -19.38 -19.35 2.05
N MET A 328 -18.23 -19.45 1.37
CA MET A 328 -18.05 -20.24 0.15
C MET A 328 -17.56 -21.68 0.42
N GLY A 329 -17.53 -22.12 1.68
CA GLY A 329 -17.17 -23.49 2.07
C GLY A 329 -15.71 -23.87 1.83
N HIS A 330 -14.84 -22.92 1.46
CA HIS A 330 -13.42 -23.16 1.27
C HIS A 330 -12.69 -22.99 2.61
N LYS A 331 -12.39 -24.10 3.28
CA LYS A 331 -11.43 -24.14 4.39
C LYS A 331 -10.01 -23.91 3.86
N THR A 332 -9.65 -22.68 3.54
CA THR A 332 -8.23 -22.31 3.39
C THR A 332 -7.63 -22.21 4.79
N VAL A 333 -6.96 -23.28 5.19
CA VAL A 333 -6.26 -23.43 6.47
C VAL A 333 -5.00 -22.57 6.43
N SER A 334 -5.05 -21.37 7.02
CA SER A 334 -3.82 -20.65 7.37
C SER A 334 -3.32 -21.17 8.71
N SER A 335 -2.55 -22.25 8.68
CA SER A 335 -1.71 -22.66 9.80
C SER A 335 -0.51 -21.71 9.86
N ALA A 336 -0.63 -20.60 10.60
CA ALA A 336 0.52 -19.76 10.88
C ALA A 336 1.57 -20.61 11.64
N PRO A 337 2.87 -20.54 11.29
CA PRO A 337 3.92 -21.27 12.00
C PRO A 337 4.03 -20.71 13.43
N ALA A 338 3.34 -21.33 14.39
CA ALA A 338 3.38 -20.91 15.78
C ALA A 338 4.67 -21.42 16.44
N THR A 339 5.58 -20.51 16.77
CA THR A 339 6.79 -20.82 17.56
C THR A 339 6.42 -20.84 19.05
N LYS A 340 6.82 -21.90 19.77
CA LYS A 340 6.69 -21.93 21.25
C LYS A 340 7.75 -20.98 21.85
N PRO A 341 7.44 -20.24 22.93
CA PRO A 341 8.42 -19.42 23.62
C PRO A 341 9.53 -20.31 24.21
N VAL A 342 10.75 -19.80 24.21
CA VAL A 342 11.85 -20.40 24.99
C VAL A 342 11.78 -19.78 26.39
N ILE A 343 11.68 -20.60 27.44
CA ILE A 343 11.66 -20.11 28.82
C ILE A 343 13.09 -20.17 29.35
N GLU A 344 13.66 -19.01 29.65
CA GLU A 344 14.98 -18.88 30.28
C GLU A 344 14.85 -18.05 31.55
N ASN A 345 15.34 -18.57 32.68
CA ASN A 345 15.36 -17.87 33.98
C ASN A 345 13.99 -17.29 34.43
N GLY A 346 12.89 -17.98 34.14
CA GLY A 346 11.53 -17.53 34.49
C GLY A 346 10.96 -16.44 33.58
N VAL A 347 11.63 -16.10 32.48
CA VAL A 347 11.18 -15.15 31.45
C VAL A 347 10.89 -15.89 30.15
N GLN A 348 9.77 -15.55 29.51
CA GLN A 348 9.37 -16.13 28.23
C GLN A 348 9.95 -15.32 27.08
N ILE A 349 10.80 -15.94 26.26
CA ILE A 349 11.39 -15.31 25.09
C ILE A 349 10.58 -15.71 23.86
N ILE A 350 9.96 -14.73 23.20
CA ILE A 350 9.28 -14.90 21.92
C ILE A 350 10.04 -14.15 20.83
N LYS A 351 10.23 -14.78 19.67
CA LYS A 351 10.96 -14.22 18.53
C LYS A 351 10.03 -14.03 17.32
N MET A 352 10.18 -12.89 16.66
CA MET A 352 9.46 -12.55 15.43
C MET A 352 10.41 -11.83 14.47
N THR A 353 10.29 -12.09 13.18
CA THR A 353 10.97 -11.34 12.13
C THR A 353 10.00 -10.34 11.50
N ALA A 354 10.44 -9.10 11.34
CA ALA A 354 9.74 -8.07 10.58
C ALA A 354 10.50 -7.83 9.28
N ASP A 355 9.92 -8.23 8.16
CA ASP A 355 10.53 -8.11 6.84
C ASP A 355 9.58 -7.71 5.72
N GLY A 356 10.06 -7.69 4.47
CA GLY A 356 9.26 -7.33 3.30
C GLY A 356 8.00 -8.17 3.12
N ALA A 357 7.93 -9.38 3.70
CA ALA A 357 6.75 -10.23 3.69
C ALA A 357 5.79 -9.99 4.87
N GLY A 358 6.17 -9.13 5.84
CA GLY A 358 5.34 -8.75 6.98
C GLY A 358 5.93 -9.19 8.33
N TYR A 359 5.07 -9.69 9.22
CA TYR A 359 5.47 -10.20 10.53
C TYR A 359 5.43 -11.73 10.53
N THR A 360 6.58 -12.36 10.77
CA THR A 360 6.69 -13.83 10.74
C THR A 360 7.41 -14.35 11.99
N PRO A 361 6.77 -15.19 12.81
CA PRO A 361 5.34 -15.52 12.76
C PRO A 361 4.45 -14.36 13.23
N ASN A 362 3.25 -14.25 12.67
CA ASN A 362 2.26 -13.26 13.09
C ASN A 362 1.35 -13.73 14.24
N ALA A 363 1.51 -14.99 14.68
CA ALA A 363 0.84 -15.55 15.84
C ALA A 363 1.89 -16.13 16.81
N LEU A 364 1.91 -15.58 18.02
CA LEU A 364 2.84 -15.95 19.09
C LEU A 364 2.04 -16.46 20.29
N TYR A 365 2.61 -17.34 21.10
CA TYR A 365 1.96 -17.86 22.31
C TYR A 365 2.81 -17.55 23.53
N VAL A 366 2.16 -17.14 24.62
CA VAL A 366 2.78 -16.89 25.92
C VAL A 366 1.88 -17.44 27.02
N GLN A 367 2.48 -17.90 28.10
CA GLN A 367 1.80 -18.29 29.32
C GLN A 367 1.43 -17.06 30.14
N LYS A 368 0.29 -17.11 30.80
CA LYS A 368 -0.27 -16.05 31.63
C LYS A 368 0.59 -15.76 32.88
N ASN A 369 0.58 -14.49 33.34
CA ASN A 369 1.22 -14.01 34.57
C ASN A 369 2.73 -14.21 34.63
N MET A 370 3.40 -14.30 33.48
CA MET A 370 4.85 -14.47 33.39
C MET A 370 5.48 -13.31 32.61
N PRO A 371 6.69 -12.85 33.00
CA PRO A 371 7.43 -11.86 32.22
C PRO A 371 7.70 -12.37 30.81
N VAL A 372 7.55 -11.50 29.82
CA VAL A 372 7.77 -11.78 28.41
C VAL A 372 8.81 -10.82 27.86
N LYS A 373 9.83 -11.38 27.21
CA LYS A 373 10.81 -10.67 26.40
C LYS A 373 10.54 -10.96 24.93
N TRP A 374 9.97 -9.99 24.23
CA TRP A 374 9.66 -10.11 22.81
C TRP A 374 10.79 -9.51 21.97
N ILE A 375 11.47 -10.38 21.22
CA ILE A 375 12.54 -10.01 20.30
C ILE A 375 11.98 -9.94 18.88
N ILE A 376 12.14 -8.78 18.26
CA ILE A 376 11.70 -8.49 16.89
C ILE A 376 12.94 -8.21 16.05
N ASP A 377 13.27 -9.14 15.16
CA ASP A 377 14.39 -9.03 14.23
C ASP A 377 13.95 -8.27 12.97
N GLY A 378 14.43 -7.04 12.81
CA GLY A 378 14.11 -6.17 11.69
C GLY A 378 15.01 -6.44 10.49
N LYS A 379 14.51 -7.20 9.50
CA LYS A 379 15.20 -7.47 8.23
C LYS A 379 14.51 -6.71 7.10
N ALA A 380 15.22 -5.95 6.26
CA ALA A 380 14.59 -5.19 5.16
C ALA A 380 13.40 -4.31 5.60
N LEU A 381 13.62 -3.50 6.65
CA LEU A 381 12.60 -2.59 7.16
C LEU A 381 12.19 -1.53 6.11
N ASN A 382 10.93 -1.13 6.16
CA ASN A 382 10.30 -0.17 5.27
C ASN A 382 9.26 0.66 6.04
N SER A 383 8.63 1.61 5.35
CA SER A 383 7.63 2.50 5.94
C SER A 383 6.37 1.79 6.48
N CYS A 384 6.10 0.55 6.06
CA CYS A 384 4.95 -0.24 6.51
C CYS A 384 5.26 -1.19 7.67
N ASN A 385 6.44 -1.83 7.70
CA ASN A 385 6.80 -2.82 8.73
C ASN A 385 7.70 -2.23 9.83
N GLY A 386 8.31 -1.07 9.62
CA GLY A 386 9.29 -0.43 10.49
C GLY A 386 8.72 0.25 11.74
N GLN A 387 7.42 0.11 12.00
CA GLN A 387 6.81 0.56 13.25
C GLN A 387 5.84 -0.49 13.74
N ILE A 388 5.92 -0.82 15.04
CA ILE A 388 5.00 -1.71 15.73
C ILE A 388 4.18 -0.94 16.77
N SER A 389 2.91 -1.31 16.87
CA SER A 389 1.91 -0.70 17.74
C SER A 389 1.21 -1.79 18.52
N VAL A 390 1.22 -1.68 19.84
CA VAL A 390 0.59 -2.63 20.77
C VAL A 390 -0.37 -1.87 21.68
N PRO A 391 -1.66 -1.72 21.28
CA PRO A 391 -2.60 -0.85 21.98
C PRO A 391 -2.87 -1.25 23.44
N SER A 392 -2.97 -2.56 23.73
CA SER A 392 -3.24 -3.04 25.10
C SER A 392 -2.10 -2.78 26.08
N LEU A 393 -0.87 -2.61 25.58
CA LEU A 393 0.32 -2.24 26.36
C LEU A 393 0.59 -0.73 26.34
N ASN A 394 -0.19 0.04 25.57
CA ASN A 394 0.06 1.45 25.28
C ASN A 394 1.51 1.72 24.80
N LYS A 395 2.07 0.79 24.03
CA LYS A 395 3.44 0.87 23.48
C LYS A 395 3.40 1.05 21.96
N GLN A 396 4.22 2.00 21.47
CA GLN A 396 4.54 2.16 20.06
C GLN A 396 6.05 2.26 19.92
N MET A 397 6.62 1.50 18.99
CA MET A 397 8.05 1.45 18.78
C MET A 397 8.37 1.49 17.29
N THR A 398 9.31 2.34 16.90
CA THR A 398 9.95 2.29 15.59
C THR A 398 11.04 1.23 15.64
N LEU A 399 10.99 0.27 14.72
CA LEU A 399 11.96 -0.81 14.62
C LEU A 399 13.24 -0.29 13.96
N LYS A 400 14.38 -0.73 14.49
CA LYS A 400 15.71 -0.53 13.90
C LYS A 400 16.15 -1.83 13.22
N PRO A 401 17.03 -1.78 12.20
CA PRO A 401 17.64 -2.99 11.66
C PRO A 401 18.30 -3.83 12.77
N GLY A 402 18.12 -5.15 12.73
CA GLY A 402 18.56 -6.08 13.77
C GLY A 402 17.55 -6.26 14.92
N GLU A 403 18.03 -6.63 16.11
CA GLU A 403 17.15 -7.00 17.23
C GLU A 403 16.52 -5.78 17.92
N ASN A 404 15.20 -5.84 18.11
CA ASN A 404 14.40 -4.88 18.86
C ASN A 404 13.68 -5.62 19.99
N VAL A 405 13.74 -5.09 21.21
CA VAL A 405 13.21 -5.81 22.39
C VAL A 405 12.05 -5.04 23.01
N ILE A 406 10.94 -5.75 23.25
CA ILE A 406 9.78 -5.25 24.01
C ILE A 406 9.55 -6.17 25.21
N GLU A 407 9.63 -5.59 26.40
CA GLU A 407 9.35 -6.29 27.65
C GLU A 407 7.98 -5.91 28.20
N PHE A 408 7.23 -6.91 28.67
CA PHE A 408 5.93 -6.77 29.32
C PHE A 408 5.60 -8.02 30.15
N THR A 409 4.54 -7.95 30.96
CA THR A 409 3.99 -9.11 31.67
C THR A 409 2.66 -9.50 31.03
N SER A 410 2.52 -10.76 30.64
CA SER A 410 1.27 -11.30 30.09
C SER A 410 0.18 -11.33 31.18
N LYS A 411 -1.02 -10.84 30.86
CA LYS A 411 -2.22 -10.88 31.72
C LYS A 411 -3.25 -11.84 31.12
N ASP A 412 -4.49 -11.84 31.59
CA ASP A 412 -5.56 -12.75 31.14
C ASP A 412 -6.03 -12.59 29.69
N LYS A 413 -5.60 -11.55 28.98
CA LYS A 413 -6.15 -11.20 27.66
C LYS A 413 -5.08 -11.31 26.58
N ASP A 414 -5.50 -11.80 25.42
CA ASP A 414 -4.72 -11.77 24.19
C ASP A 414 -4.26 -10.34 23.86
N ILE A 415 -3.06 -10.25 23.29
CA ILE A 415 -2.42 -8.98 22.97
C ILE A 415 -2.35 -8.87 21.45
N ASN A 416 -3.22 -8.02 20.91
CA ASN A 416 -3.19 -7.67 19.49
C ASN A 416 -2.10 -6.64 19.24
N PHE A 417 -1.34 -6.84 18.16
CA PHE A 417 -0.37 -5.88 17.67
C PHE A 417 -0.52 -5.68 16.17
N SER A 418 -0.09 -4.51 15.70
CA SER A 418 -0.10 -4.20 14.28
C SER A 418 1.05 -3.29 13.92
N CYS A 419 1.27 -3.10 12.63
CA CYS A 419 2.13 -2.01 12.20
C CYS A 419 1.49 -0.64 12.52
N GLY A 420 2.26 0.44 12.34
CA GLY A 420 1.80 1.83 12.57
C GLY A 420 0.54 2.25 11.80
N MET A 421 0.12 1.48 10.79
CA MET A 421 -1.08 1.69 9.99
C MET A 421 -2.21 0.68 10.20
N GLY A 422 -1.99 -0.38 10.99
CA GLY A 422 -3.00 -1.44 11.17
C GLY A 422 -3.14 -2.41 9.99
N MET A 423 -2.22 -2.38 9.02
CA MET A 423 -2.26 -3.24 7.83
C MET A 423 -1.65 -4.62 8.07
N ILE A 424 -0.45 -4.65 8.66
CA ILE A 424 0.25 -5.86 9.07
C ILE A 424 -0.20 -6.12 10.51
N GLN A 425 -0.83 -7.25 10.77
CA GLN A 425 -1.46 -7.56 12.06
C GLN A 425 -0.89 -8.86 12.61
N GLY A 426 -0.79 -8.93 13.92
CA GLY A 426 -0.47 -10.15 14.63
C GLY A 426 -1.15 -10.21 15.99
N ILE A 427 -1.02 -11.37 16.61
CA ILE A 427 -1.60 -11.65 17.92
C ILE A 427 -0.60 -12.42 18.77
N ILE A 428 -0.50 -12.02 20.04
CA ILE A 428 0.15 -12.80 21.08
C ILE A 428 -0.97 -13.41 21.92
N LYS A 429 -1.14 -14.72 21.79
CA LYS A 429 -2.11 -15.54 22.51
C LYS A 429 -1.63 -15.79 23.92
N VAL A 430 -2.47 -15.45 24.90
CA VAL A 430 -2.18 -15.76 26.29
C VAL A 430 -2.93 -17.02 26.69
N VAL A 431 -2.18 -18.04 27.09
CA VAL A 431 -2.71 -19.34 27.50
C VAL A 431 -2.40 -19.63 28.97
N ASP A 432 -3.20 -20.49 29.59
CA ASP A 432 -2.96 -20.91 30.98
C ASP A 432 -1.73 -21.82 31.07
N ASP A 433 -1.53 -22.68 30.07
CA ASP A 433 -0.38 -23.59 29.97
C ASP A 433 0.11 -23.72 28.52
N ILE A 434 1.38 -23.37 28.29
CA ILE A 434 2.03 -23.40 26.96
C ILE A 434 2.20 -24.82 26.41
N GLU A 435 2.25 -25.84 27.28
CA GLU A 435 2.43 -27.24 26.89
C GLU A 435 1.16 -27.84 26.28
N THR A 436 -0.01 -27.32 26.67
CA THR A 436 -1.32 -27.78 26.22
C THR A 436 -1.79 -27.20 24.88
N VAL A 437 -1.00 -26.29 24.28
CA VAL A 437 -1.37 -25.60 23.03
C VAL A 437 -1.34 -26.56 21.83
N ASP A 438 -2.53 -26.95 21.39
CA ASP A 438 -2.75 -27.76 20.19
C ASP A 438 -2.65 -26.90 18.91
N LYS A 439 -1.50 -26.97 18.23
CA LYS A 439 -1.22 -26.26 16.98
C LYS A 439 -2.01 -26.78 15.77
N SER A 440 -2.72 -27.90 15.90
CA SER A 440 -3.46 -28.53 14.79
C SER A 440 -4.89 -27.98 14.62
N LYS A 441 -5.39 -27.23 15.61
CA LYS A 441 -6.72 -26.63 15.55
C LYS A 441 -6.68 -25.20 14.97
N PRO A 442 -7.49 -24.91 13.94
CA PRO A 442 -7.59 -23.55 13.40
C PRO A 442 -8.24 -22.62 14.44
N ASP A 443 -7.50 -21.57 14.83
CA ASP A 443 -8.04 -20.50 15.68
C ASP A 443 -8.48 -19.31 14.80
N ALA A 444 -9.79 -19.08 14.75
CA ALA A 444 -10.42 -18.03 13.94
C ALA A 444 -10.05 -16.60 14.38
N SER A 445 -9.43 -16.43 15.55
CA SER A 445 -8.95 -15.14 16.04
C SER A 445 -7.52 -14.79 15.60
N ILE A 446 -6.81 -15.73 14.97
CA ILE A 446 -5.51 -15.46 14.37
C ILE A 446 -5.71 -14.66 13.07
N PRO A 447 -5.14 -13.45 12.95
CA PRO A 447 -5.22 -12.70 11.71
C PRO A 447 -4.52 -13.48 10.59
N ALA A 448 -5.07 -13.42 9.38
CA ALA A 448 -4.47 -14.07 8.20
C ALA A 448 -3.01 -13.60 8.03
N ALA A 449 -2.12 -14.51 7.63
CA ALA A 449 -0.74 -14.18 7.32
C ALA A 449 -0.72 -12.98 6.36
N SER A 450 -0.10 -11.89 6.82
CA SER A 450 -0.17 -10.61 6.12
C SER A 450 0.80 -10.63 4.94
N SER A 451 0.48 -11.29 3.83
CA SER A 451 1.02 -10.84 2.55
C SER A 451 0.44 -9.45 2.33
N GLY A 452 1.27 -8.40 2.34
CA GLY A 452 0.87 -7.01 2.24
C GLY A 452 -0.29 -6.84 1.25
N MET A 453 -1.52 -6.75 1.78
CA MET A 453 -2.69 -6.63 0.92
C MET A 453 -2.74 -5.19 0.45
N ASP A 454 -1.97 -4.89 -0.59
CA ASP A 454 -2.09 -3.68 -1.36
C ASP A 454 -3.36 -3.79 -2.19
N CYS A 455 -4.36 -2.98 -1.84
CA CYS A 455 -5.64 -2.88 -2.56
C CYS A 455 -5.50 -2.28 -3.98
N CYS A 456 -4.31 -2.36 -4.59
CA CYS A 456 -3.93 -1.70 -5.83
C CYS A 456 -3.29 -2.69 -6.81
N GLY A 457 -4.04 -3.70 -7.26
CA GLY A 457 -3.63 -4.60 -8.33
C GLY A 457 -4.74 -4.79 -9.36
N GLY A 458 -4.95 -3.79 -10.23
CA GLY A 458 -5.66 -3.99 -11.49
C GLY A 458 -4.75 -4.76 -12.44
N GLY A 459 -5.24 -5.88 -12.96
CA GLY A 459 -4.41 -6.86 -13.66
C GLY A 459 -3.71 -6.36 -14.92
N ALA A 460 -2.50 -6.87 -15.13
CA ALA A 460 -2.00 -7.25 -16.45
C ALA A 460 -0.76 -8.15 -16.31
N ALA A 461 -0.79 -9.23 -17.10
CA ALA A 461 0.32 -10.01 -17.64
C ALA A 461 1.09 -11.02 -16.75
N THR A 462 0.75 -12.28 -17.06
CA THR A 462 1.58 -13.50 -17.12
C THR A 462 2.10 -14.10 -15.82
N GLY A 463 1.60 -15.31 -15.57
CA GLY A 463 1.93 -16.13 -14.42
C GLY A 463 3.40 -16.46 -14.33
N THR A 464 3.94 -16.17 -13.17
CA THR A 464 4.86 -16.97 -12.38
C THR A 464 4.99 -16.19 -11.08
N THR A 465 4.88 -16.87 -9.95
CA THR A 465 5.22 -16.35 -8.62
C THR A 465 6.36 -15.34 -8.69
N PRO A 466 6.17 -14.05 -8.36
CA PRO A 466 7.28 -13.15 -8.17
C PRO A 466 7.85 -13.47 -6.79
N LYS A 467 8.69 -14.50 -6.71
CA LYS A 467 9.93 -14.33 -5.96
C LYS A 467 10.54 -13.07 -6.55
N THR A 468 10.87 -12.08 -5.72
CA THR A 468 11.92 -11.12 -6.07
C THR A 468 13.00 -11.91 -6.81
N PRO A 469 13.55 -11.46 -7.94
CA PRO A 469 14.85 -11.95 -8.35
C PRO A 469 15.84 -11.38 -7.31
N GLN A 470 15.77 -11.87 -6.07
CA GLN A 470 16.98 -12.16 -5.36
C GLN A 470 17.51 -13.36 -6.12
N THR A 471 18.53 -13.10 -6.94
CA THR A 471 19.49 -14.12 -7.32
C THR A 471 19.69 -14.97 -6.06
N PRO A 472 19.36 -16.28 -6.07
CA PRO A 472 19.49 -17.12 -4.88
C PRO A 472 20.88 -16.90 -4.30
N SER A 473 20.99 -16.83 -2.97
CA SER A 473 22.31 -16.76 -2.31
C SER A 473 23.22 -17.79 -2.98
N ILE A 474 24.40 -17.35 -3.40
CA ILE A 474 25.39 -18.24 -4.01
C ILE A 474 25.89 -19.28 -3.00
N TYR A 475 25.66 -19.05 -1.70
CA TYR A 475 26.00 -19.95 -0.59
C TYR A 475 24.78 -20.66 0.02
N GLY A 476 23.58 -20.41 -0.49
CA GLY A 476 22.33 -20.95 0.05
C GLY A 476 21.85 -20.25 1.33
N THR A 477 20.75 -20.74 1.90
CA THR A 477 20.09 -20.08 3.04
C THR A 477 20.78 -20.31 4.39
N ASP A 478 21.85 -21.12 4.40
CA ASP A 478 22.57 -21.55 5.60
C ASP A 478 24.07 -21.65 5.26
N LEU A 479 24.83 -20.60 5.59
CA LEU A 479 26.27 -20.51 5.32
C LEU A 479 27.07 -21.68 5.92
N SER A 480 26.58 -22.30 7.01
CA SER A 480 27.25 -23.44 7.63
C SER A 480 27.32 -24.65 6.70
N LYS A 481 26.43 -24.73 5.71
CA LYS A 481 26.39 -25.80 4.70
C LYS A 481 27.22 -25.52 3.45
N ALA A 482 27.67 -24.28 3.23
CA ALA A 482 28.55 -23.96 2.11
C ALA A 482 29.95 -24.55 2.32
N THR A 483 30.59 -25.03 1.26
CA THR A 483 31.92 -25.65 1.36
C THR A 483 32.99 -24.59 1.57
N THR A 484 34.08 -24.95 2.25
CA THR A 484 35.21 -24.06 2.50
C THR A 484 35.82 -23.53 1.21
N GLU A 485 35.91 -24.39 0.19
CA GLU A 485 36.42 -24.03 -1.14
C GLU A 485 35.53 -22.99 -1.84
N SER A 486 34.23 -22.96 -1.56
CA SER A 486 33.32 -21.94 -2.13
C SER A 486 33.36 -20.61 -1.38
N LEU A 487 33.56 -20.65 -0.07
CA LEU A 487 33.54 -19.46 0.78
C LEU A 487 34.88 -18.73 0.81
N ILE A 488 35.98 -19.47 0.64
CA ILE A 488 37.33 -18.98 0.94
C ILE A 488 38.28 -19.30 -0.20
N HIS A 489 38.86 -18.28 -0.83
CA HIS A 489 39.98 -18.47 -1.77
C HIS A 489 41.27 -17.85 -1.24
N LYS A 490 42.39 -18.49 -1.58
CA LYS A 490 43.74 -17.96 -1.34
C LYS A 490 44.12 -17.02 -2.49
N ALA A 491 44.82 -15.92 -2.18
CA ALA A 491 45.44 -15.08 -3.20
C ALA A 491 46.52 -15.85 -3.99
N ASN A 492 46.74 -15.44 -5.23
CA ASN A 492 47.83 -15.98 -6.03
C ASN A 492 49.09 -15.14 -5.79
N VAL A 493 50.16 -15.77 -5.32
CA VAL A 493 51.42 -15.08 -4.98
C VAL A 493 52.43 -15.30 -6.10
N LEU A 494 52.88 -14.21 -6.72
CA LEU A 494 53.88 -14.17 -7.79
C LEU A 494 55.00 -13.21 -7.39
N GLY A 495 56.07 -13.74 -6.81
CA GLY A 495 57.22 -12.95 -6.36
C GLY A 495 56.87 -12.03 -5.19
N SER A 496 57.04 -10.72 -5.37
CA SER A 496 56.74 -9.68 -4.38
C SER A 496 55.31 -9.11 -4.47
N LEU A 497 54.47 -9.67 -5.33
CA LEU A 497 53.09 -9.27 -5.54
C LEU A 497 52.15 -10.45 -5.28
N GLN A 498 50.99 -10.15 -4.70
CA GLN A 498 49.89 -11.10 -4.60
C GLN A 498 48.64 -10.51 -5.24
N THR A 499 47.89 -11.35 -5.92
CA THR A 499 46.65 -10.96 -6.60
C THR A 499 45.48 -11.75 -6.05
N ALA A 500 44.36 -11.08 -5.84
CA ALA A 500 43.10 -11.72 -5.50
C ALA A 500 41.98 -11.16 -6.36
N THR A 501 40.98 -11.99 -6.61
CA THR A 501 39.80 -11.61 -7.37
C THR A 501 38.56 -11.92 -6.55
N ILE A 502 37.66 -10.95 -6.45
CA ILE A 502 36.33 -11.09 -5.86
C ILE A 502 35.32 -10.77 -6.95
N ASN A 503 34.39 -11.67 -7.19
CA ASN A 503 33.28 -11.47 -8.10
C ASN A 503 32.04 -11.10 -7.29
N GLY A 504 31.42 -9.95 -7.61
CA GLY A 504 30.11 -9.61 -7.11
C GLY A 504 29.04 -10.35 -7.91
N ILE A 505 28.30 -11.24 -7.27
CA ILE A 505 27.23 -12.03 -7.90
C ILE A 505 25.94 -11.81 -7.10
N GLY A 506 24.95 -11.17 -7.72
CA GLY A 506 23.74 -10.78 -7.01
C GLY A 506 24.07 -9.78 -5.91
N TYR A 507 23.79 -10.11 -4.65
CA TYR A 507 24.10 -9.26 -3.49
C TYR A 507 25.29 -9.75 -2.65
N GLU A 508 26.01 -10.80 -3.08
CA GLU A 508 27.10 -11.45 -2.34
C GLU A 508 28.43 -11.37 -3.12
N PHE A 509 29.54 -11.53 -2.39
CA PHE A 509 30.89 -11.65 -2.94
C PHE A 509 31.31 -13.12 -3.04
N ASP A 510 31.96 -13.46 -4.15
CA ASP A 510 32.55 -14.77 -4.44
C ASP A 510 34.06 -14.63 -4.75
N PRO A 511 34.96 -15.11 -3.88
CA PRO A 511 34.68 -15.74 -2.60
C PRO A 511 34.23 -14.70 -1.55
N LEU A 512 33.56 -15.17 -0.50
CA LEU A 512 33.18 -14.32 0.64
C LEU A 512 34.41 -13.89 1.45
N ILE A 513 35.44 -14.75 1.51
CA ILE A 513 36.69 -14.53 2.23
C ILE A 513 37.87 -14.72 1.28
N VAL A 514 38.78 -13.75 1.28
CA VAL A 514 40.07 -13.86 0.59
C VAL A 514 41.18 -13.98 1.62
N VAL A 515 42.03 -15.01 1.50
CA VAL A 515 43.20 -15.18 2.37
C VAL A 515 44.45 -14.66 1.65
N VAL A 516 45.20 -13.78 2.32
CA VAL A 516 46.38 -13.10 1.76
C VAL A 516 47.58 -13.19 2.71
N THR A 517 48.79 -13.09 2.17
CA THR A 517 50.03 -13.10 2.96
C THR A 517 50.34 -11.71 3.51
N LYS A 518 50.71 -11.64 4.78
CA LYS A 518 51.20 -10.42 5.43
C LYS A 518 52.45 -9.86 4.76
N GLY A 519 52.53 -8.53 4.65
CA GLY A 519 53.72 -7.82 4.15
C GLY A 519 53.96 -7.89 2.65
N ILE A 520 53.09 -8.55 1.87
CA ILE A 520 53.15 -8.58 0.41
C ILE A 520 52.11 -7.62 -0.18
N ASN A 521 52.48 -6.83 -1.18
CA ASN A 521 51.57 -5.91 -1.85
C ASN A 521 50.45 -6.69 -2.57
N LEU A 522 49.21 -6.40 -2.19
CA LEU A 522 47.99 -6.98 -2.73
C LEU A 522 47.42 -6.09 -3.83
N THR A 523 47.22 -6.68 -5.01
CA THR A 523 46.32 -6.16 -6.02
C THR A 523 45.00 -6.93 -5.93
N LEU A 524 43.95 -6.27 -5.44
CA LEU A 524 42.60 -6.81 -5.33
C LEU A 524 41.76 -6.35 -6.53
N ASN A 525 41.29 -7.30 -7.32
CA ASN A 525 40.36 -7.07 -8.43
C ASN A 525 38.95 -7.41 -7.95
N ILE A 526 38.05 -6.43 -7.95
CA ILE A 526 36.65 -6.62 -7.58
C ILE A 526 35.81 -6.44 -8.84
N ASP A 527 35.30 -7.54 -9.39
CA ASP A 527 34.41 -7.53 -10.55
C ASP A 527 32.97 -7.28 -10.08
N LEU A 528 32.42 -6.11 -10.41
CA LEU A 528 31.06 -5.72 -10.03
C LEU A 528 30.05 -5.82 -11.20
N ASP A 529 30.40 -6.46 -12.31
CA ASP A 529 29.52 -6.53 -13.49
C ASP A 529 28.20 -7.28 -13.22
N LYS A 530 28.25 -8.31 -12.37
CA LYS A 530 27.08 -9.14 -11.99
C LYS A 530 26.53 -8.82 -10.61
N PHE A 531 26.98 -7.72 -9.99
CA PHE A 531 26.52 -7.29 -8.68
C PHE A 531 25.26 -6.45 -8.82
N ASP A 532 24.25 -6.67 -7.97
CA ASP A 532 22.92 -6.06 -8.05
C ASP A 532 22.96 -4.56 -7.73
N THR A 533 23.91 -4.16 -6.87
CA THR A 533 24.11 -2.76 -6.49
C THR A 533 25.60 -2.40 -6.63
N PRO A 534 26.12 -2.19 -7.84
CA PRO A 534 27.55 -1.92 -8.02
C PRO A 534 27.92 -0.49 -7.59
N GLU A 535 26.97 0.45 -7.58
CA GLU A 535 27.22 1.83 -7.16
C GLU A 535 27.25 2.00 -5.63
N GLY A 536 28.15 2.86 -5.15
CA GLY A 536 28.27 3.23 -3.73
C GLY A 536 29.72 3.19 -3.23
N THR A 537 29.92 3.58 -1.96
CA THR A 537 31.25 3.55 -1.34
C THR A 537 31.48 2.20 -0.68
N PHE A 538 32.59 1.57 -1.05
CA PHE A 538 33.10 0.35 -0.42
C PHE A 538 34.32 0.70 0.42
N SER A 539 34.42 0.14 1.62
CA SER A 539 35.48 0.43 2.57
C SER A 539 36.03 -0.86 3.17
N ILE A 540 37.36 -0.98 3.18
CA ILE A 540 38.08 -2.02 3.91
C ILE A 540 38.40 -1.46 5.30
N LEU A 541 37.90 -2.12 6.33
CA LEU A 541 37.99 -1.68 7.72
C LEU A 541 39.10 -2.45 8.46
N SER A 542 39.58 -1.89 9.57
CA SER A 542 40.43 -2.60 10.55
C SER A 542 39.68 -3.75 11.23
N SER A 543 40.42 -4.64 11.91
CA SER A 543 39.87 -5.82 12.60
C SER A 543 38.79 -5.49 13.64
N ASP A 544 38.92 -4.34 14.31
CA ASP A 544 37.92 -3.80 15.26
C ASP A 544 36.80 -2.98 14.59
N SER A 545 36.78 -2.90 13.26
CA SER A 545 35.87 -2.08 12.45
C SER A 545 35.87 -0.57 12.77
N SER A 546 36.86 -0.07 13.51
CA SER A 546 36.89 1.33 13.99
C SER A 546 37.53 2.30 13.00
N LYS A 547 38.38 1.80 12.09
CA LYS A 547 39.16 2.61 11.17
C LYS A 547 39.08 2.10 9.74
N THR A 548 38.78 2.99 8.80
CA THR A 548 38.87 2.71 7.36
C THR A 548 40.33 2.68 6.93
N ILE A 549 40.78 1.54 6.39
CA ILE A 549 42.13 1.37 5.84
C ILE A 549 42.19 1.95 4.44
N THR A 550 41.22 1.60 3.61
CA THR A 550 41.07 2.15 2.26
C THR A 550 39.61 2.12 1.85
N SER A 551 39.23 2.99 0.92
CA SER A 551 37.88 3.07 0.37
C SER A 551 37.93 3.31 -1.12
N PHE A 552 36.96 2.78 -1.84
CA PHE A 552 36.83 2.98 -3.27
C PHE A 552 35.36 3.20 -3.65
N GLU A 553 35.16 3.86 -4.79
CA GLU A 553 33.83 4.06 -5.36
C GLU A 553 33.52 2.90 -6.32
N GLY A 554 32.44 2.18 -6.02
CA GLY A 554 31.97 1.09 -6.84
C GLY A 554 31.28 1.58 -8.11
N LYS A 555 31.55 0.90 -9.21
CA LYS A 555 30.91 1.08 -10.52
C LYS A 555 30.87 -0.27 -11.24
N LYS A 556 29.98 -0.42 -12.21
CA LYS A 556 29.99 -1.61 -13.09
C LYS A 556 31.36 -1.77 -13.76
N GLY A 557 31.82 -3.01 -13.84
CA GLY A 557 33.15 -3.40 -14.29
C GLY A 557 34.09 -3.78 -13.15
N ILE A 558 35.35 -4.00 -13.51
CA ILE A 558 36.40 -4.40 -12.58
C ILE A 558 37.01 -3.16 -11.91
N VAL A 559 36.93 -3.11 -10.59
CA VAL A 559 37.63 -2.12 -9.77
C VAL A 559 38.92 -2.75 -9.24
N LYS A 560 40.04 -2.09 -9.52
CA LYS A 560 41.37 -2.53 -9.06
C LYS A 560 41.81 -1.69 -7.86
N ILE A 561 42.23 -2.36 -6.80
CA ILE A 561 42.68 -1.74 -5.55
C ILE A 561 44.05 -2.30 -5.21
N ASP A 562 45.04 -1.42 -5.05
CA ASP A 562 46.37 -1.80 -4.60
C ASP A 562 46.53 -1.42 -3.11
N THR A 563 46.85 -2.38 -2.26
CA THR A 563 46.98 -2.21 -0.80
C THR A 563 47.98 -3.19 -0.21
N SER A 564 48.33 -3.05 1.07
CA SER A 564 49.16 -4.02 1.80
C SER A 564 48.76 -4.07 3.26
N PHE A 565 48.92 -5.25 3.87
CA PHE A 565 48.55 -5.50 5.25
C PHE A 565 49.76 -5.94 6.06
N ASN A 566 49.99 -5.29 7.20
CA ASN A 566 51.17 -5.51 8.04
C ASN A 566 50.87 -6.29 9.33
N THR A 567 49.60 -6.58 9.63
CA THR A 567 49.19 -7.38 10.79
C THR A 567 48.36 -8.59 10.33
N SER A 568 48.54 -9.71 11.02
CA SER A 568 47.81 -10.95 10.75
C SER A 568 46.46 -10.85 11.45
N ASP A 569 45.43 -10.45 10.70
CA ASP A 569 44.12 -10.11 11.23
C ASP A 569 43.03 -10.30 10.16
N MET A 570 41.77 -10.20 10.56
CA MET A 570 40.64 -10.12 9.65
C MET A 570 40.31 -8.66 9.34
N TYR A 571 40.08 -8.35 8.07
CA TYR A 571 39.76 -7.02 7.59
C TYR A 571 38.41 -7.06 6.85
N PRO A 572 37.33 -6.57 7.47
CA PRO A 572 36.01 -6.57 6.86
C PRO A 572 35.94 -5.66 5.63
N ILE A 573 35.29 -6.12 4.58
CA ILE A 573 34.88 -5.30 3.45
C ILE A 573 33.43 -4.88 3.67
N SER A 574 33.21 -3.58 3.79
CA SER A 574 31.90 -2.99 4.03
C SER A 574 31.42 -2.20 2.82
N LYS A 575 30.10 -2.18 2.62
CA LYS A 575 29.41 -1.29 1.69
C LYS A 575 28.26 -0.60 2.41
N ASN A 576 28.29 0.73 2.47
CA ASN A 576 27.31 1.54 3.21
C ASN A 576 27.06 0.98 4.63
N ASP A 577 28.14 0.71 5.38
CA ASP A 577 28.13 0.19 6.75
C ASP A 577 27.61 -1.26 6.95
N ASN A 578 27.40 -2.02 5.86
CA ASN A 578 27.11 -3.47 5.93
C ASN A 578 28.33 -4.28 5.49
N ILE A 579 28.74 -5.29 6.27
CA ILE A 579 29.83 -6.21 5.91
C ILE A 579 29.34 -7.16 4.82
N ILE A 580 30.06 -7.22 3.70
CA ILE A 580 29.71 -8.02 2.52
C ILE A 580 30.80 -9.05 2.14
N GLY A 581 31.94 -9.01 2.81
CA GLY A 581 33.04 -9.96 2.65
C GLY A 581 34.18 -9.62 3.61
N ALA A 582 35.26 -10.42 3.59
CA ALA A 582 36.41 -10.21 4.45
C ALA A 582 37.73 -10.59 3.78
N ILE A 583 38.81 -9.94 4.21
CA ILE A 583 40.19 -10.30 3.85
C ILE A 583 40.86 -10.82 5.12
N VAL A 584 41.36 -12.05 5.09
CA VAL A 584 42.08 -12.65 6.23
C VAL A 584 43.57 -12.66 5.90
N VAL A 585 44.36 -12.01 6.74
CA VAL A 585 45.80 -11.90 6.56
C VAL A 585 46.50 -12.93 7.42
N VAL A 586 47.33 -13.77 6.80
CA VAL A 586 48.09 -14.83 7.46
C VAL A 586 49.59 -14.64 7.26
N ASP A 587 50.40 -15.19 8.17
CA ASP A 587 51.86 -15.12 8.04
C ASP A 587 52.39 -16.04 6.90
N ASP A 588 51.74 -17.17 6.64
CA ASP A 588 52.07 -18.08 5.53
C ASP A 588 50.81 -18.66 4.86
N LEU A 589 50.61 -18.30 3.59
CA LEU A 589 49.46 -18.71 2.80
C LEU A 589 49.45 -20.22 2.49
N LYS A 590 50.61 -20.88 2.40
CA LYS A 590 50.69 -22.32 2.13
C LYS A 590 50.16 -23.13 3.32
N ASN A 591 50.54 -22.71 4.52
CA ASN A 591 50.19 -23.37 5.78
C ASN A 591 48.87 -22.87 6.41
N ALA A 592 48.16 -21.93 5.76
CA ALA A 592 46.88 -21.43 6.24
C ALA A 592 45.80 -22.54 6.26
N ASP A 593 45.28 -22.82 7.46
CA ASP A 593 44.17 -23.73 7.71
C ASP A 593 42.83 -23.05 7.37
N LEU A 594 42.30 -23.35 6.18
CA LEU A 594 41.06 -22.77 5.69
C LEU A 594 39.82 -23.23 6.47
N GLU A 595 39.83 -24.45 7.02
CA GLU A 595 38.70 -24.95 7.83
C GLU A 595 38.62 -24.24 9.17
N LYS A 596 39.77 -23.95 9.78
CA LYS A 596 39.83 -23.11 10.98
C LYS A 596 39.30 -21.71 10.70
N ILE A 597 39.76 -21.06 9.61
CA ILE A 597 39.29 -19.72 9.22
C ILE A 597 37.78 -19.72 8.97
N ARG A 598 37.24 -20.75 8.30
CA ARG A 598 35.79 -20.90 8.10
C ARG A 598 35.03 -21.02 9.43
N LYS A 599 35.51 -21.85 10.35
CA LYS A 599 34.87 -22.03 11.66
C LYS A 599 34.87 -20.75 12.47
N ASP A 600 35.99 -20.03 12.48
CA ASP A 600 36.10 -18.75 13.20
C ASP A 600 35.17 -17.68 12.59
N PHE A 601 34.94 -17.71 11.27
CA PHE A 601 34.03 -16.79 10.59
C PHE A 601 32.55 -17.14 10.77
N ILE A 602 32.18 -18.43 10.77
CA ILE A 602 30.77 -18.88 10.86
C ILE A 602 30.30 -19.06 12.32
N GLY A 603 31.21 -19.40 13.23
CA GLY A 603 30.91 -19.73 14.63
C GLY A 603 31.12 -18.60 15.64
N GLY A 604 31.51 -17.40 15.17
CA GLY A 604 31.76 -16.20 15.99
C GLY A 604 30.52 -15.39 16.31
#